data_AF-A0A7C5MPD9-F1
#
_entry.id   AF-A0A7C5MPD9-F1
#
_cell.length_a   1.000
_cell.length_b   1.000
_cell.length_c   1.000
_cell.angle_alpha   90.00
_cell.angle_beta   90.00
_cell.angle_gamma   90.00
#
_symmetry.space_group_name_H-M   'P 1'
#
loop_
_entity.id
_entity.type
_entity.pdbx_description
1 polymer ?
#
loop_
_entity_poly.entity_id
_entity_poly.type
_entity_poly.pdbx_seq_one_letter_code
_entity_poly.pdbx_strand_id
1 'polypeptide(L)'
;MKEDSAIEYDVRFGVAKLWKWKWWIVAACVVAGAISIYFSSQMPDEYKSTAAFVPPSFTSLGTMVFANGIAYRGFYAADEEDIDRTVAYLESSEVMDTMTNAFNLFQHYGIDPAKEGSAKRFYNAFKGNVNISFASNSVVEVECWDVDKQFAADMATKYLEIAGEYFERISQRQVGLRAAEAQLQAIVAERNLATDSLAFLRSEYKIYHLDNAGDAVSVILAKQMRDEPKFHEFYDVAKTMETFLSTLELRYADMKREVMARRLNMEQYPALIWVTETPAPSLFKDRPKRSIIVILSIMATIVFACFLVIVLDRTQNA
;
A
#
# COMPACT_ATOMS: atom_id res chain seq x y z
N MET A 1 7.44 -58.18 -27.97
CA MET A 1 7.09 -58.45 -29.38
C MET A 1 5.63 -58.86 -29.62
N LYS A 2 4.93 -59.59 -28.74
CA LYS A 2 3.48 -59.90 -28.93
C LYS A 2 2.52 -58.81 -28.41
N GLU A 3 2.98 -57.98 -27.47
CA GLU A 3 2.16 -56.94 -26.84
C GLU A 3 2.12 -55.66 -27.70
N ASP A 4 3.26 -55.27 -28.27
CA ASP A 4 3.36 -54.11 -29.18
C ASP A 4 2.47 -54.26 -30.44
N SER A 5 2.38 -55.47 -31.01
CA SER A 5 1.56 -55.71 -32.20
C SER A 5 0.06 -55.72 -31.91
N ALA A 6 -0.36 -56.10 -30.70
CA ALA A 6 -1.76 -56.05 -30.27
C ALA A 6 -2.22 -54.60 -30.04
N ILE A 7 -1.38 -53.79 -29.38
CA ILE A 7 -1.65 -52.36 -29.17
C ILE A 7 -1.67 -51.62 -30.51
N GLU A 8 -0.75 -51.92 -31.42
CA GLU A 8 -0.71 -51.28 -32.74
C GLU A 8 -1.96 -51.58 -33.59
N TYR A 9 -2.51 -52.79 -33.48
CA TYR A 9 -3.77 -53.16 -34.15
C TYR A 9 -4.98 -52.42 -33.58
N ASP A 10 -5.07 -52.28 -32.25
CA ASP A 10 -6.21 -51.64 -31.58
C ASP A 10 -6.27 -50.13 -31.87
N VAL A 11 -5.10 -49.47 -31.90
CA VAL A 11 -4.99 -48.04 -32.25
C VAL A 11 -5.36 -47.80 -33.73
N ARG A 12 -4.84 -48.61 -34.66
CA ARG A 12 -5.18 -48.50 -36.09
C ARG A 12 -6.67 -48.72 -36.36
N PHE A 13 -7.30 -49.63 -35.62
CA PHE A 13 -8.74 -49.90 -35.73
C PHE A 13 -9.58 -48.73 -35.20
N GLY A 14 -9.19 -48.12 -34.06
CA GLY A 14 -9.84 -46.92 -33.52
C GLY A 14 -9.79 -45.72 -34.48
N VAL A 15 -8.63 -45.47 -35.10
CA VAL A 15 -8.46 -44.36 -36.06
C VAL A 15 -9.30 -44.54 -37.32
N ALA A 16 -9.40 -45.76 -37.85
CA ALA A 16 -10.22 -46.05 -39.03
C ALA A 16 -11.72 -45.79 -38.77
N LYS A 17 -12.20 -46.09 -37.56
CA LYS A 17 -13.59 -45.82 -37.14
C LYS A 17 -13.88 -44.32 -37.06
N LEU A 18 -12.98 -43.55 -36.48
CA LEU A 18 -13.11 -42.09 -36.43
C LEU A 18 -13.16 -41.48 -37.84
N TRP A 19 -12.39 -42.04 -38.77
CA TRP A 19 -12.39 -41.59 -40.17
C TRP A 19 -13.70 -41.86 -40.91
N LYS A 20 -14.43 -42.93 -40.56
CA LYS A 20 -15.78 -43.23 -41.10
C LYS A 20 -16.78 -42.14 -40.71
N TRP A 21 -16.67 -41.61 -39.49
CA TRP A 21 -17.58 -40.60 -38.93
C TRP A 21 -17.07 -39.17 -39.05
N LYS A 22 -15.98 -38.93 -39.78
CA LYS A 22 -15.29 -37.63 -39.83
C LYS A 22 -16.20 -36.44 -40.17
N TRP A 23 -17.18 -36.61 -41.05
CA TRP A 23 -18.10 -35.53 -41.42
C TRP A 23 -19.08 -35.17 -40.29
N TRP A 24 -19.48 -36.15 -39.48
CA TRP A 24 -20.28 -35.89 -38.26
C TRP A 24 -19.46 -35.19 -37.18
N ILE A 25 -18.20 -35.59 -37.01
CA ILE A 25 -17.27 -34.93 -36.08
C ILE A 25 -17.03 -33.47 -36.51
N VAL A 26 -16.77 -33.24 -37.80
CA VAL A 26 -16.59 -31.88 -38.35
C VAL A 26 -17.87 -31.06 -38.20
N ALA A 27 -19.04 -31.62 -38.52
CA ALA A 27 -20.32 -30.93 -38.35
C ALA A 27 -20.56 -30.53 -36.88
N ALA A 28 -20.31 -31.45 -35.93
CA ALA A 28 -20.41 -31.16 -34.50
C ALA A 28 -19.47 -30.02 -34.07
N CYS A 29 -18.24 -30.00 -34.57
CA CYS A 29 -17.27 -28.93 -34.29
C CYS A 29 -17.72 -27.57 -34.86
N VAL A 30 -18.26 -27.55 -36.08
CA VAL A 30 -18.77 -26.32 -36.71
C VAL A 30 -19.95 -25.77 -35.91
N VAL A 31 -20.89 -26.64 -35.50
CA VAL A 31 -22.04 -26.24 -34.68
C VAL A 31 -21.59 -25.72 -33.31
N ALA A 32 -20.67 -26.42 -32.64
CA ALA A 32 -20.11 -25.97 -31.37
C ALA A 32 -19.38 -24.63 -31.50
N GLY A 33 -18.62 -24.43 -32.57
CA GLY A 33 -17.96 -23.17 -32.88
C GLY A 33 -18.95 -22.02 -33.09
N ALA A 34 -20.00 -22.24 -33.86
CA ALA A 34 -21.05 -21.24 -34.09
C ALA A 34 -21.79 -20.88 -32.79
N ILE A 35 -22.14 -21.87 -31.98
CA ILE A 35 -22.76 -21.68 -30.65
C ILE A 35 -21.82 -20.87 -29.75
N SER A 36 -20.54 -21.23 -29.71
CA SER A 36 -19.53 -20.55 -28.89
C SER A 36 -19.34 -19.09 -29.29
N ILE A 37 -19.29 -18.79 -30.59
CA ILE A 37 -19.23 -17.41 -31.10
C ILE A 37 -20.46 -16.62 -30.67
N TYR A 38 -21.66 -17.20 -30.79
CA TYR A 38 -22.92 -16.55 -30.43
C TYR A 38 -23.03 -16.25 -28.92
N PHE A 39 -22.60 -17.16 -28.05
CA PHE A 39 -22.61 -16.91 -26.61
C PHE A 39 -21.49 -15.96 -26.18
N SER A 40 -20.30 -16.08 -26.79
CA SER A 40 -19.17 -15.20 -26.46
C SER A 40 -19.39 -13.76 -26.90
N SER A 41 -20.19 -13.51 -27.94
CA SER A 41 -20.53 -12.15 -28.39
C SER A 41 -21.50 -11.42 -27.45
N GLN A 42 -22.27 -12.15 -26.64
CA GLN A 42 -23.18 -11.57 -25.65
C GLN A 42 -22.48 -11.19 -24.33
N MET A 43 -21.27 -11.72 -24.10
CA MET A 43 -20.46 -11.32 -22.94
C MET A 43 -19.95 -9.89 -23.14
N PRO A 44 -20.13 -9.00 -22.14
CA PRO A 44 -19.67 -7.62 -22.24
C PRO A 44 -18.15 -7.58 -22.38
N ASP A 45 -17.67 -6.56 -23.07
CA ASP A 45 -16.23 -6.31 -23.15
C ASP A 45 -15.80 -5.59 -21.87
N GLU A 46 -14.85 -6.20 -21.16
CA GLU A 46 -14.27 -5.67 -19.92
C GLU A 46 -12.88 -5.12 -20.19
N TYR A 47 -12.60 -3.98 -19.56
CA TYR A 47 -11.38 -3.22 -19.67
C TYR A 47 -10.61 -3.32 -18.36
N LYS A 48 -9.30 -3.49 -18.48
CA LYS A 48 -8.39 -3.60 -17.35
C LYS A 48 -7.70 -2.26 -17.10
N SER A 49 -7.57 -1.87 -15.84
CA SER A 49 -6.61 -0.85 -15.40
C SER A 49 -5.72 -1.45 -14.32
N THR A 50 -4.44 -1.07 -14.35
CA THR A 50 -3.43 -1.56 -13.40
C THR A 50 -2.88 -0.39 -12.59
N ALA A 51 -2.84 -0.55 -11.27
CA ALA A 51 -2.01 0.24 -10.38
C ALA A 51 -0.79 -0.60 -9.98
N ALA A 52 0.42 -0.08 -10.13
CA ALA A 52 1.61 -0.78 -9.66
C ALA A 52 2.47 0.14 -8.80
N PHE A 53 2.96 -0.38 -7.68
CA PHE A 53 3.82 0.37 -6.76
C PHE A 53 4.79 -0.52 -6.02
N VAL A 54 5.92 0.07 -5.60
CA VAL A 54 6.87 -0.55 -4.68
C VAL A 54 6.51 -0.15 -3.25
N PRO A 55 6.12 -1.10 -2.38
CA PRO A 55 5.88 -0.82 -0.98
C PRO A 55 7.20 -0.59 -0.22
N PRO A 56 7.19 0.26 0.82
CA PRO A 56 8.31 0.41 1.74
C PRO A 56 8.39 -0.79 2.71
N SER A 57 9.58 -1.05 3.27
CA SER A 57 9.73 -2.04 4.32
C SER A 57 9.17 -1.55 5.65
N PHE A 58 8.46 -2.41 6.36
CA PHE A 58 7.85 -2.10 7.66
C PHE A 58 8.92 -1.79 8.70
N THR A 59 10.07 -2.46 8.62
CA THR A 59 11.23 -2.18 9.48
C THR A 59 11.76 -0.77 9.26
N SER A 60 11.87 -0.31 8.00
CA SER A 60 12.34 1.06 7.71
C SER A 60 11.34 2.13 8.14
N LEU A 61 10.04 1.81 8.10
CA LEU A 61 8.98 2.69 8.60
C LEU A 61 9.05 2.84 10.13
N GLY A 62 9.19 1.73 10.85
CA GLY A 62 9.24 1.73 12.32
C GLY A 62 10.55 2.27 12.91
N THR A 63 11.65 2.24 12.16
CA THR A 63 12.98 2.70 12.60
C THR A 63 13.36 4.07 12.06
N MET A 64 12.39 4.91 11.69
CA MET A 64 12.64 6.31 11.33
C MET A 64 13.29 7.08 12.49
N VAL A 65 14.62 7.05 12.57
CA VAL A 65 15.42 7.81 13.52
C VAL A 65 15.70 9.17 12.91
N PHE A 66 15.08 10.20 13.48
CA PHE A 66 15.33 11.61 13.12
C PHE A 66 16.38 12.28 14.01
N ALA A 67 16.90 11.55 15.01
CA ALA A 67 17.89 12.04 15.97
C ALA A 67 19.31 12.00 15.39
N ASN A 68 20.16 12.95 15.82
CA ASN A 68 21.60 13.07 15.52
C ASN A 68 22.00 13.57 14.12
N GLY A 69 21.13 14.29 13.39
CA GLY A 69 21.53 14.97 12.16
C GLY A 69 21.87 14.04 10.98
N ILE A 70 21.58 12.75 11.12
CA ILE A 70 21.60 11.82 9.99
C ILE A 70 20.34 12.11 9.18
N ALA A 71 20.53 12.71 8.00
CA ALA A 71 19.44 12.88 7.05
C ALA A 71 18.87 11.50 6.69
N TYR A 72 17.59 11.31 6.99
CA TYR A 72 16.85 10.12 6.57
C TYR A 72 16.96 9.96 5.05
N ARG A 73 17.51 8.84 4.57
CA ARG A 73 17.81 8.61 3.14
C ARG A 73 16.66 7.99 2.33
N GLY A 74 15.43 8.01 2.88
CA GLY A 74 14.27 7.37 2.28
C GLY A 74 13.98 6.00 2.87
N PHE A 75 12.87 5.40 2.42
CA PHE A 75 12.43 4.07 2.83
C PHE A 75 13.08 3.01 1.95
N TYR A 76 13.45 1.87 2.54
CA TYR A 76 13.90 0.72 1.75
C TYR A 76 12.68 0.04 1.12
N ALA A 77 12.86 -0.61 -0.02
CA ALA A 77 11.83 -1.46 -0.58
C ALA A 77 11.50 -2.62 0.38
N ALA A 78 10.24 -3.05 0.38
CA ALA A 78 9.77 -4.19 1.15
C ALA A 78 10.52 -5.49 0.78
N ASP A 79 10.72 -6.33 1.80
CA ASP A 79 11.07 -7.73 1.59
C ASP A 79 9.82 -8.57 1.30
N GLU A 80 10.00 -9.86 1.03
CA GLU A 80 8.92 -10.78 0.66
C GLU A 80 7.83 -10.87 1.73
N GLU A 81 8.19 -10.84 3.02
CA GLU A 81 7.23 -10.89 4.12
C GLU A 81 6.40 -9.61 4.21
N ASP A 82 7.04 -8.46 4.04
CA ASP A 82 6.38 -7.16 4.02
C ASP A 82 5.44 -7.01 2.80
N ILE A 83 5.81 -7.60 1.65
CA ILE A 83 4.96 -7.69 0.47
C ILE A 83 3.73 -8.55 0.74
N ASP A 84 3.90 -9.74 1.31
CA ASP A 84 2.80 -10.64 1.64
C ASP A 84 1.80 -9.97 2.59
N ARG A 85 2.30 -9.25 3.59
CA ARG A 85 1.47 -8.45 4.50
C ARG A 85 0.72 -7.32 3.78
N THR A 86 1.37 -6.68 2.81
CA THR A 86 0.75 -5.63 1.99
C THR A 86 -0.38 -6.20 1.14
N VAL A 87 -0.15 -7.31 0.44
CA VAL A 87 -1.17 -8.00 -0.36
C VAL A 87 -2.33 -8.44 0.53
N ALA A 88 -2.04 -9.08 1.67
CA ALA A 88 -3.06 -9.51 2.62
C ALA A 88 -3.91 -8.35 3.17
N TYR A 89 -3.30 -7.17 3.39
CA TYR A 89 -4.05 -5.98 3.77
C TYR A 89 -4.98 -5.49 2.66
N LEU A 90 -4.48 -5.40 1.42
CA LEU A 90 -5.28 -4.95 0.27
C LEU A 90 -6.43 -5.91 -0.08
N GLU A 91 -6.27 -7.21 0.20
CA GLU A 91 -7.32 -8.22 0.04
C GLU A 91 -8.28 -8.32 1.24
N SER A 92 -8.04 -7.56 2.31
CA SER A 92 -8.83 -7.65 3.54
C SER A 92 -10.29 -7.20 3.35
N SER A 93 -11.16 -7.67 4.25
CA SER A 93 -12.56 -7.23 4.28
C SER A 93 -12.71 -5.73 4.52
N GLU A 94 -11.79 -5.12 5.28
CA GLU A 94 -11.80 -3.67 5.53
C GLU A 94 -11.61 -2.88 4.23
N VAL A 95 -10.65 -3.30 3.39
CA VAL A 95 -10.41 -2.67 2.09
C VAL A 95 -11.58 -2.95 1.14
N MET A 96 -12.09 -4.19 1.11
CA MET A 96 -13.26 -4.53 0.31
C MET A 96 -14.49 -3.70 0.70
N ASP A 97 -14.76 -3.48 1.98
CA ASP A 97 -15.87 -2.64 2.47
C ASP A 97 -15.64 -1.17 2.10
N THR A 98 -14.40 -0.69 2.20
CA THR A 98 -14.02 0.67 1.79
C THR A 98 -14.28 0.88 0.30
N MET A 99 -13.85 -0.06 -0.55
CA MET A 99 -14.11 -0.04 -2.00
C MET A 99 -15.61 -0.12 -2.29
N THR A 100 -16.32 -0.98 -1.57
CA THR A 100 -17.78 -1.16 -1.71
C THR A 100 -18.52 0.14 -1.45
N ASN A 101 -18.16 0.85 -0.39
CA ASN A 101 -18.79 2.11 -0.02
C ASN A 101 -18.39 3.25 -0.98
N ALA A 102 -17.13 3.30 -1.41
CA ALA A 102 -16.64 4.33 -2.31
C ALA A 102 -17.32 4.29 -3.68
N PHE A 103 -17.61 3.09 -4.20
CA PHE A 103 -18.14 2.89 -5.56
C PHE A 103 -19.56 2.32 -5.61
N ASN A 104 -20.20 2.13 -4.45
CA ASN A 104 -21.52 1.50 -4.34
C ASN A 104 -21.61 0.17 -5.12
N LEU A 105 -20.65 -0.72 -4.86
CA LEU A 105 -20.40 -1.91 -5.68
C LEU A 105 -21.57 -2.91 -5.70
N PHE A 106 -22.39 -2.97 -4.64
CA PHE A 106 -23.61 -3.78 -4.66
C PHE A 106 -24.55 -3.37 -5.78
N GLN A 107 -24.81 -2.07 -5.93
CA GLN A 107 -25.66 -1.55 -6.98
C GLN A 107 -25.00 -1.72 -8.35
N HIS A 108 -23.70 -1.41 -8.45
CA HIS A 108 -22.93 -1.53 -9.69
C HIS A 108 -22.93 -2.96 -10.25
N TYR A 109 -22.78 -3.96 -9.38
CA TYR A 109 -22.85 -5.38 -9.76
C TYR A 109 -24.28 -5.93 -9.88
N GLY A 110 -25.32 -5.11 -9.68
CA GLY A 110 -26.72 -5.54 -9.73
C GLY A 110 -27.06 -6.58 -8.65
N ILE A 111 -26.44 -6.47 -7.48
CA ILE A 111 -26.62 -7.39 -6.35
C ILE A 111 -27.50 -6.72 -5.31
N ASP A 112 -28.72 -7.24 -5.16
CA ASP A 112 -29.61 -6.85 -4.08
C ASP A 112 -29.09 -7.41 -2.73
N PRO A 113 -28.70 -6.55 -1.78
CA PRO A 113 -28.16 -6.99 -0.49
C PRO A 113 -29.20 -7.73 0.36
N ALA A 114 -30.50 -7.52 0.15
CA ALA A 114 -31.57 -8.14 0.94
C ALA A 114 -31.84 -9.62 0.56
N LYS A 115 -31.31 -10.09 -0.57
CA LYS A 115 -31.52 -11.48 -1.03
C LYS A 115 -30.58 -12.46 -0.31
N GLU A 116 -31.08 -13.66 -0.04
CA GLU A 116 -30.26 -14.73 0.51
C GLU A 116 -29.06 -15.04 -0.41
N GLY A 117 -27.88 -15.20 0.19
CA GLY A 117 -26.64 -15.46 -0.55
C GLY A 117 -26.05 -14.24 -1.28
N SER A 118 -26.58 -13.03 -1.07
CA SER A 118 -26.06 -11.77 -1.65
C SER A 118 -24.57 -11.58 -1.36
N ALA A 119 -24.13 -11.80 -0.12
CA ALA A 119 -22.73 -11.68 0.30
C ALA A 119 -21.78 -12.60 -0.49
N LYS A 120 -22.16 -13.87 -0.70
CA LYS A 120 -21.35 -14.82 -1.48
C LYS A 120 -21.26 -14.43 -2.96
N ARG A 121 -22.39 -14.00 -3.54
CA ARG A 121 -22.42 -13.49 -4.92
C ARG A 121 -21.55 -12.25 -5.08
N PHE A 122 -21.63 -11.33 -4.11
CA PHE A 122 -20.82 -10.12 -4.07
C PHE A 122 -19.34 -10.45 -4.01
N TYR A 123 -18.92 -11.28 -3.05
CA TYR A 123 -17.53 -11.67 -2.91
C TYR A 123 -16.98 -12.31 -4.20
N ASN A 124 -17.75 -13.20 -4.84
CA ASN A 124 -17.34 -13.81 -6.10
C ASN A 124 -17.23 -12.80 -7.25
N ALA A 125 -18.15 -11.83 -7.33
CA ALA A 125 -18.10 -10.77 -8.33
C ALA A 125 -16.88 -9.86 -8.10
N PHE A 126 -16.68 -9.41 -6.87
CA PHE A 126 -15.54 -8.57 -6.48
C PHE A 126 -14.21 -9.25 -6.80
N LYS A 127 -14.02 -10.51 -6.36
CA LYS A 127 -12.81 -11.29 -6.61
C LYS A 127 -12.60 -11.62 -8.09
N GLY A 128 -13.65 -11.64 -8.90
CA GLY A 128 -13.54 -11.78 -10.36
C GLY A 128 -13.00 -10.53 -11.05
N ASN A 129 -13.26 -9.36 -10.45
CA ASN A 129 -13.01 -8.04 -11.02
C ASN A 129 -11.80 -7.32 -10.40
N VAL A 130 -11.20 -7.89 -9.36
CA VAL A 130 -9.97 -7.36 -8.74
C VAL A 130 -8.99 -8.50 -8.55
N ASN A 131 -7.75 -8.28 -8.99
CA ASN A 131 -6.64 -9.18 -8.75
C ASN A 131 -5.49 -8.38 -8.15
N ILE A 132 -4.99 -8.82 -7.00
CA ILE A 132 -3.84 -8.23 -6.35
C ILE A 132 -2.74 -9.27 -6.41
N SER A 133 -1.61 -8.91 -6.99
CA SER A 133 -0.50 -9.84 -7.17
C SER A 133 0.83 -9.17 -6.92
N PHE A 134 1.84 -10.01 -6.69
CA PHE A 134 3.21 -9.60 -6.60
C PHE A 134 3.95 -9.94 -7.90
N ALA A 135 4.55 -8.93 -8.53
CA ALA A 135 5.39 -9.11 -9.71
C ALA A 135 6.86 -9.28 -9.33
N SER A 136 7.64 -9.87 -10.23
CA SER A 136 9.10 -9.93 -10.11
C SER A 136 9.64 -8.49 -9.96
N ASN A 137 10.54 -8.25 -8.99
CA ASN A 137 11.17 -6.94 -8.66
C ASN A 137 10.49 -6.09 -7.55
N SER A 138 9.88 -6.71 -6.54
CA SER A 138 9.37 -5.97 -5.36
C SER A 138 8.20 -5.02 -5.66
N VAL A 139 7.37 -5.34 -6.67
CA VAL A 139 6.23 -4.52 -7.11
C VAL A 139 4.92 -5.23 -6.76
N VAL A 140 4.03 -4.51 -6.08
CA VAL A 140 2.63 -4.92 -5.89
C VAL A 140 1.81 -4.34 -7.05
N GLU A 141 1.07 -5.21 -7.71
CA GLU A 141 0.17 -4.88 -8.81
C GLU A 141 -1.28 -5.10 -8.38
N VAL A 142 -2.13 -4.11 -8.64
CA VAL A 142 -3.57 -4.19 -8.46
C VAL A 142 -4.24 -4.00 -9.81
N GLU A 143 -4.82 -5.06 -10.32
CA GLU A 143 -5.55 -5.07 -11.58
C GLU A 143 -7.05 -5.02 -11.28
N CYS A 144 -7.73 -4.07 -11.91
CA CYS A 144 -9.18 -3.89 -11.80
C CYS A 144 -9.81 -4.03 -13.18
N TRP A 145 -10.89 -4.80 -13.28
CA TRP A 145 -11.69 -4.96 -14.50
C TRP A 145 -13.07 -4.37 -14.34
N ASP A 146 -13.54 -3.69 -15.38
CA ASP A 146 -14.92 -3.25 -15.48
C ASP A 146 -15.36 -3.07 -16.95
N VAL A 147 -16.66 -3.05 -17.21
CA VAL A 147 -17.21 -2.73 -18.53
C VAL A 147 -16.98 -1.25 -18.88
N ASP A 148 -16.95 -0.38 -17.88
CA ASP A 148 -16.53 1.01 -18.01
C ASP A 148 -15.01 1.15 -17.77
N LYS A 149 -14.31 1.62 -18.80
CA LYS A 149 -12.86 1.90 -18.77
C LYS A 149 -12.46 2.85 -17.65
N GLN A 150 -13.26 3.88 -17.42
CA GLN A 150 -12.98 4.89 -16.41
C GLN A 150 -13.19 4.30 -15.02
N PHE A 151 -14.27 3.53 -14.84
CA PHE A 151 -14.55 2.88 -13.56
C PHE A 151 -13.44 1.91 -13.13
N ALA A 152 -12.89 1.12 -14.06
CA ALA A 152 -11.74 0.28 -13.80
C ALA A 152 -10.51 1.09 -13.34
N ALA A 153 -10.25 2.24 -13.98
CA ALA A 153 -9.16 3.14 -13.62
C ALA A 153 -9.37 3.80 -12.26
N ASP A 154 -10.60 4.21 -11.96
CA ASP A 154 -10.96 4.82 -10.68
C ASP A 154 -10.82 3.81 -9.53
N MET A 155 -11.23 2.55 -9.73
CA MET A 155 -11.01 1.48 -8.74
C MET A 155 -9.52 1.25 -8.46
N ALA A 156 -8.70 1.10 -9.50
CA ALA A 156 -7.26 0.92 -9.36
C ALA A 156 -6.59 2.14 -8.70
N THR A 157 -7.07 3.35 -9.00
CA THR A 157 -6.62 4.60 -8.35
C THR A 157 -6.95 4.59 -6.87
N LYS A 158 -8.17 4.16 -6.50
CA LYS A 158 -8.57 4.10 -5.10
C LYS A 158 -7.74 3.09 -4.30
N TYR A 159 -7.38 1.97 -4.90
CA TYR A 159 -6.45 1.01 -4.30
C TYR A 159 -5.07 1.64 -4.01
N LEU A 160 -4.56 2.46 -4.93
CA LEU A 160 -3.28 3.15 -4.74
C LEU A 160 -3.35 4.17 -3.58
N GLU A 161 -4.48 4.89 -3.46
CA GLU A 161 -4.74 5.79 -2.32
C GLU A 161 -4.76 5.01 -0.99
N ILE A 162 -5.52 3.91 -0.94
CA ILE A 162 -5.63 3.05 0.26
C ILE A 162 -4.25 2.51 0.66
N ALA A 163 -3.44 2.07 -0.31
CA ALA A 163 -2.07 1.62 -0.05
C ALA A 163 -1.21 2.75 0.54
N GLY A 164 -1.28 3.95 -0.04
CA GLY A 164 -0.57 5.12 0.50
C GLY A 164 -0.98 5.45 1.94
N GLU A 165 -2.28 5.51 2.21
CA GLU A 165 -2.83 5.77 3.54
C GLU A 165 -2.45 4.69 4.57
N TYR A 166 -2.36 3.43 4.14
CA TYR A 166 -1.92 2.32 4.98
C TYR A 166 -0.48 2.52 5.47
N PHE A 167 0.45 2.83 4.57
CA PHE A 167 1.84 3.06 4.95
C PHE A 167 1.99 4.35 5.76
N GLU A 168 1.20 5.40 5.48
CA GLU A 168 1.18 6.61 6.32
C GLU A 168 0.77 6.28 7.76
N ARG A 169 -0.28 5.47 7.91
CA ARG A 169 -0.77 5.02 9.22
C ARG A 169 0.27 4.20 9.98
N ILE A 170 0.98 3.29 9.30
CA ILE A 170 2.06 2.50 9.90
C ILE A 170 3.24 3.40 10.30
N SER A 171 3.60 4.35 9.45
CA SER A 171 4.75 5.24 9.67
C SER A 171 4.58 6.13 10.90
N GLN A 172 3.35 6.52 11.21
CA GLN A 172 2.99 7.50 12.23
C GLN A 172 3.77 8.83 12.13
N ARG A 173 4.40 9.14 10.98
CA ARG A 173 5.33 10.27 10.85
C ARG A 173 4.66 11.62 11.10
N GLN A 174 3.40 11.77 10.68
CA GLN A 174 2.59 12.96 10.95
C GLN A 174 2.24 13.11 12.44
N VAL A 175 1.92 12.01 13.12
CA VAL A 175 1.62 12.00 14.56
C VAL A 175 2.88 12.33 15.35
N GLY A 176 4.00 11.72 14.98
CA GLY A 176 5.31 11.98 15.58
C GLY A 176 5.78 13.43 15.38
N LEU A 177 5.56 14.03 14.20
CA LEU A 177 5.85 15.44 13.96
C LEU A 177 5.03 16.34 14.89
N ARG A 178 3.71 16.13 14.98
CA ARG A 178 2.83 16.91 15.87
C ARG A 178 3.25 16.79 17.34
N ALA A 179 3.63 15.58 17.78
CA ALA A 179 4.12 15.35 19.14
C ALA A 179 5.43 16.11 19.41
N ALA A 180 6.39 16.06 18.48
CA ALA A 180 7.66 16.77 18.59
C ALA A 180 7.46 18.31 18.58
N GLU A 181 6.55 18.82 17.77
CA GLU A 181 6.20 20.25 17.74
C GLU A 181 5.57 20.71 19.06
N ALA A 182 4.67 19.91 19.64
CA ALA A 182 4.10 20.21 20.96
C ALA A 182 5.17 20.21 22.07
N GLN A 183 6.11 19.26 22.02
CA GLN A 183 7.22 19.21 22.97
C GLN A 183 8.16 20.41 22.81
N LEU A 184 8.45 20.83 21.57
CA LEU A 184 9.22 22.03 21.30
C LEU A 184 8.55 23.28 21.87
N GLN A 185 7.23 23.41 21.70
CA GLN A 185 6.45 24.53 22.25
C GLN A 185 6.50 24.54 23.78
N ALA A 186 6.41 23.39 24.44
CA ALA A 186 6.54 23.30 25.90
C ALA A 186 7.92 23.78 26.38
N ILE A 187 9.01 23.36 25.69
CA ILE A 187 10.37 23.82 26.01
C ILE A 187 10.52 25.33 25.78
N VAL A 188 9.93 25.86 24.71
CA VAL A 188 9.95 27.31 24.44
C VAL A 188 9.23 28.07 25.56
N ALA A 189 8.08 27.60 26.02
CA ALA A 189 7.34 28.22 27.12
C ALA A 189 8.14 28.18 28.45
N GLU A 190 8.72 27.02 28.78
CA GLU A 190 9.55 26.84 29.99
C GLU A 190 10.77 27.76 29.97
N ARG A 191 11.45 27.84 28.83
CA ARG A 191 12.60 28.74 28.63
C ARG A 191 12.20 30.20 28.76
N ASN A 192 11.09 30.64 28.16
CA ASN A 192 10.63 32.03 28.28
C ASN A 192 10.35 32.40 29.74
N LEU A 193 9.65 31.53 30.49
CA LEU A 193 9.39 31.73 31.92
C LEU A 193 10.68 31.81 32.74
N ALA A 194 11.66 30.94 32.48
CA ALA A 194 12.94 30.95 33.16
C ALA A 194 13.77 32.20 32.80
N THR A 195 13.74 32.64 31.53
CA THR A 195 14.39 33.87 31.07
C THR A 195 13.79 35.09 31.74
N ASP A 196 12.46 35.20 31.79
CA ASP A 196 11.76 36.32 32.43
C ASP A 196 12.02 36.36 33.93
N SER A 197 11.98 35.20 34.59
CA SER A 197 12.27 35.06 36.03
C SER A 197 13.71 35.46 36.35
N LEU A 198 14.68 35.03 35.52
CA LEU A 198 16.07 35.45 35.68
C LEU A 198 16.22 36.95 35.42
N ALA A 199 15.61 37.48 34.36
CA ALA A 199 15.65 38.91 34.06
C ALA A 199 15.11 39.75 35.23
N PHE A 200 14.02 39.30 35.87
CA PHE A 200 13.49 39.92 37.08
C PHE A 200 14.51 39.93 38.22
N LEU A 201 15.08 38.77 38.59
CA LEU A 201 16.09 38.68 39.66
C LEU A 201 17.30 39.57 39.39
N ARG A 202 17.78 39.60 38.14
CA ARG A 202 18.91 40.43 37.73
C ARG A 202 18.57 41.93 37.84
N SER A 203 17.36 42.32 37.47
CA SER A 203 16.93 43.73 37.47
C SER A 203 16.63 44.29 38.87
N GLU A 204 15.95 43.50 39.71
CA GLU A 204 15.47 43.88 41.04
C GLU A 204 16.60 43.85 42.06
N TYR A 205 17.39 42.77 42.08
CA TYR A 205 18.42 42.54 43.08
C TYR A 205 19.84 42.85 42.58
N LYS A 206 19.96 43.43 41.38
CA LYS A 206 21.23 43.79 40.72
C LYS A 206 22.24 42.63 40.63
N ILE A 207 21.73 41.40 40.53
CA ILE A 207 22.54 40.19 40.38
C ILE A 207 22.93 40.07 38.92
N TYR A 208 24.13 40.48 38.53
CA TYR A 208 24.61 40.33 37.15
C TYR A 208 25.77 39.34 37.12
N HIS A 209 25.70 38.32 36.25
CA HIS A 209 26.89 37.54 35.89
C HIS A 209 27.72 38.33 34.88
N LEU A 210 28.99 38.55 35.22
CA LEU A 210 30.00 39.13 34.35
C LEU A 210 30.76 37.99 33.69
N ASP A 211 30.13 37.36 32.70
CA ASP A 211 30.84 36.44 31.83
C ASP A 211 31.86 37.26 31.04
N ASN A 212 33.15 37.09 31.35
CA ASN A 212 34.35 37.67 30.71
C ASN A 212 35.09 38.83 31.40
N ALA A 213 34.79 39.17 32.66
CA ALA A 213 35.72 40.03 33.41
C ALA A 213 36.67 39.12 34.23
N GLY A 214 37.98 39.35 34.15
CA GLY A 214 38.96 38.67 35.00
C GLY A 214 38.88 39.17 36.46
N ASP A 215 40.01 39.65 36.99
CA ASP A 215 40.11 40.12 38.40
C ASP A 215 39.10 41.20 38.82
N ALA A 216 38.48 41.91 37.87
CA ALA A 216 37.45 42.92 38.13
C ALA A 216 36.11 42.33 38.62
N VAL A 217 35.79 41.06 38.35
CA VAL A 217 34.54 40.42 38.78
C VAL A 217 34.47 40.32 40.29
N SER A 218 35.55 39.88 40.93
CA SER A 218 35.61 39.74 42.38
C SER A 218 35.36 41.06 43.11
N VAL A 219 35.85 42.17 42.55
CA VAL A 219 35.67 43.52 43.12
C VAL A 219 34.25 44.03 42.92
N ILE A 220 33.68 43.86 41.73
CA ILE A 220 32.30 44.28 41.42
C ILE A 220 31.29 43.45 42.22
N LEU A 221 31.51 42.13 42.28
CA LEU A 221 30.68 41.21 43.04
C LEU A 221 30.75 41.49 44.54
N ALA A 222 31.95 41.73 45.09
CA ALA A 222 32.12 42.09 46.51
C ALA A 222 31.48 43.44 46.86
N LYS A 223 31.42 44.37 45.90
CA LYS A 223 30.70 45.64 46.04
C LYS A 223 29.18 45.40 46.04
N GLN A 224 28.66 44.65 45.07
CA GLN A 224 27.24 44.32 45.00
C GLN A 224 26.74 43.53 46.21
N MET A 225 27.53 42.56 46.70
CA MET A 225 27.26 41.83 47.94
C MET A 225 27.14 42.75 49.17
N ARG A 226 27.83 43.88 49.16
CA ARG A 226 27.81 44.85 50.26
C ARG A 226 26.69 45.86 50.13
N ASP A 227 26.41 46.31 48.91
CA ASP A 227 25.46 47.38 48.61
C ASP A 227 24.01 46.87 48.56
N GLU A 228 23.79 45.59 48.24
CA GLU A 228 22.45 44.99 48.08
C GLU A 228 22.14 43.98 49.21
N PRO A 229 21.24 44.31 50.17
CA PRO A 229 21.02 43.50 51.37
C PRO A 229 20.54 42.06 51.12
N LYS A 230 19.81 41.84 50.01
CA LYS A 230 19.27 40.53 49.62
C LYS A 230 20.10 39.81 48.56
N PHE A 231 21.26 40.34 48.21
CA PHE A 231 22.12 39.78 47.17
C PHE A 231 22.43 38.30 47.43
N HIS A 232 22.89 37.99 48.65
CA HIS A 232 23.26 36.62 49.04
C HIS A 232 22.09 35.64 49.01
N GLU A 233 20.87 36.11 49.25
CA GLU A 233 19.65 35.27 49.26
C GLU A 233 19.29 34.78 47.85
N PHE A 234 19.44 35.65 46.84
CA PHE A 234 18.99 35.35 45.47
C PHE A 234 20.13 35.03 44.50
N TYR A 235 21.40 35.25 44.87
CA TYR A 235 22.54 34.97 44.00
C TYR A 235 22.61 33.49 43.59
N ASP A 236 22.49 32.57 44.54
CA ASP A 236 22.54 31.13 44.26
C ASP A 236 21.34 30.67 43.44
N VAL A 237 20.17 31.28 43.66
CA VAL A 237 18.94 31.04 42.87
C VAL A 237 19.15 31.48 41.42
N ALA A 238 19.66 32.70 41.20
CA ALA A 238 19.95 33.22 39.87
C ALA A 238 20.97 32.34 39.13
N LYS A 239 22.07 31.95 39.80
CA LYS A 239 23.10 31.07 39.24
C LYS A 239 22.57 29.68 38.88
N THR A 240 21.69 29.12 39.72
CA THR A 240 21.02 27.84 39.44
C THR A 240 20.10 27.99 38.22
N MET A 241 19.36 29.09 38.12
CA MET A 241 18.47 29.36 37.00
C MET A 241 19.22 29.60 35.68
N GLU A 242 20.42 30.18 35.72
CA GLU A 242 21.32 30.28 34.56
C GLU A 242 21.81 28.91 34.09
N THR A 243 22.20 28.04 35.01
CA THR A 243 22.59 26.66 34.70
C THR A 243 21.42 25.89 34.08
N PHE A 244 20.22 26.10 34.63
CA PHE A 244 18.98 25.54 34.11
C PHE A 244 18.65 26.06 32.71
N LEU A 245 18.77 27.38 32.47
CA LEU A 245 18.60 27.98 31.14
C LEU A 245 19.60 27.42 30.13
N SER A 246 20.88 27.27 30.49
CA SER A 246 21.88 26.65 29.62
C SER A 246 21.47 25.23 29.22
N THR A 247 20.96 24.45 30.18
CA THR A 247 20.43 23.11 29.93
C THR A 247 19.20 23.14 29.02
N LEU A 248 18.29 24.11 29.21
CA LEU A 248 17.12 24.29 28.36
C LEU A 248 17.48 24.70 26.94
N GLU A 249 18.52 25.53 26.74
CA GLU A 249 19.00 25.91 25.42
C GLU A 249 19.54 24.72 24.63
N LEU A 250 20.26 23.81 25.30
CA LEU A 250 20.68 22.54 24.69
C LEU A 250 19.48 21.69 24.27
N ARG A 251 18.51 21.48 25.18
CA ARG A 251 17.26 20.75 24.89
C ARG A 251 16.47 21.38 23.75
N TYR A 252 16.40 22.71 23.70
CA TYR A 252 15.74 23.43 22.61
C TYR A 252 16.45 23.20 21.29
N ALA A 253 17.78 23.33 21.24
CA ALA A 253 18.55 23.13 20.03
C ALA A 253 18.37 21.70 19.48
N ASP A 254 18.40 20.70 20.36
CA ASP A 254 18.18 19.30 20.00
C ASP A 254 16.77 19.06 19.47
N MET A 255 15.74 19.51 20.20
CA MET A 255 14.34 19.34 19.79
C MET A 255 14.01 20.09 18.49
N LYS A 256 14.56 21.30 18.32
CA LYS A 256 14.40 22.08 17.08
C LYS A 256 15.02 21.35 15.88
N ARG A 257 16.19 20.73 16.05
CA ARG A 257 16.82 19.89 15.02
C ARG A 257 15.96 18.68 14.68
N GLU A 258 15.37 18.02 15.67
CA GLU A 258 14.46 16.90 15.44
C GLU A 258 13.21 17.30 14.65
N VAL A 259 12.51 18.37 15.06
CA VAL A 259 11.32 18.87 14.34
C VAL A 259 11.68 19.23 12.90
N MET A 260 12.83 19.89 12.68
CA MET A 260 13.31 20.24 11.35
C MET A 260 13.57 18.99 10.48
N ALA A 261 14.22 17.97 11.03
CA ALA A 261 14.49 16.72 10.33
C ALA A 261 13.19 15.98 9.94
N ARG A 262 12.20 15.95 10.84
CA ARG A 262 10.88 15.35 10.57
C ARG A 262 10.14 16.10 9.45
N ARG A 263 10.12 17.44 9.47
CA ARG A 263 9.50 18.24 8.40
C ARG A 263 10.17 18.01 7.05
N LEU A 264 11.50 18.07 7.02
CA LEU A 264 12.27 17.85 5.80
C LEU A 264 12.01 16.46 5.21
N ASN A 265 11.89 15.43 6.05
CA ASN A 265 11.54 14.09 5.59
C ASN A 265 10.19 14.06 4.87
N MET A 266 9.16 14.69 5.43
CA MET A 266 7.82 14.70 4.84
C MET A 266 7.77 15.55 3.56
N GLU A 267 8.55 16.63 3.49
CA GLU A 267 8.70 17.43 2.28
C GLU A 267 9.45 16.69 1.17
N GLN A 268 10.52 15.97 1.52
CA GLN A 268 11.34 15.23 0.55
C GLN A 268 10.67 13.94 0.07
N TYR A 269 9.90 13.28 0.93
CA TYR A 269 9.20 12.02 0.65
C TYR A 269 7.70 12.19 0.92
N PRO A 270 6.94 12.92 0.07
CA PRO A 270 5.54 13.20 0.31
C PRO A 270 4.64 11.95 0.26
N ALA A 271 5.08 10.89 -0.43
CA ALA A 271 4.46 9.58 -0.42
C ALA A 271 5.46 8.51 0.05
N LEU A 272 4.93 7.48 0.71
CA LEU A 272 5.72 6.34 1.21
C LEU A 272 5.79 5.17 0.23
N ILE A 273 5.00 5.22 -0.84
CA ILE A 273 5.00 4.25 -1.93
C ILE A 273 5.63 4.87 -3.18
N TRP A 274 6.35 4.05 -3.95
CA TRP A 274 6.82 4.47 -5.27
C TRP A 274 5.93 3.87 -6.35
N VAL A 275 5.09 4.71 -6.95
CA VAL A 275 4.22 4.32 -8.06
C VAL A 275 5.06 4.03 -9.31
N THR A 276 4.99 2.80 -9.80
CA THR A 276 5.66 2.35 -11.02
C THR A 276 4.73 2.39 -12.23
N GLU A 277 3.44 2.14 -12.03
CA GLU A 277 2.40 2.27 -13.04
C GLU A 277 1.21 3.04 -12.48
N THR A 278 0.88 4.16 -13.11
CA THR A 278 -0.31 4.95 -12.77
C THR A 278 -1.53 4.39 -13.47
N PRO A 279 -2.65 4.15 -12.75
CA PRO A 279 -3.90 3.73 -13.36
C PRO A 279 -4.36 4.65 -14.48
N ALA A 280 -4.82 4.05 -15.58
CA ALA A 280 -5.35 4.78 -16.71
C ALA A 280 -6.45 3.97 -17.41
N PRO A 281 -7.47 4.63 -17.98
CA PRO A 281 -8.51 3.94 -18.75
C PRO A 281 -7.89 3.22 -19.95
N SER A 282 -8.04 1.89 -20.02
CA SER A 282 -7.48 1.13 -21.13
C SER A 282 -8.18 1.45 -22.45
N LEU A 283 -7.39 1.59 -23.52
CA LEU A 283 -7.90 1.76 -24.87
C LEU A 283 -8.53 0.47 -25.41
N PHE A 284 -7.99 -0.68 -25.02
CA PHE A 284 -8.36 -2.00 -25.53
C PHE A 284 -9.01 -2.86 -24.44
N LYS A 285 -9.98 -3.68 -24.85
CA LYS A 285 -10.57 -4.67 -23.94
C LYS A 285 -9.55 -5.74 -23.56
N ASP A 286 -9.62 -6.23 -22.34
CA ASP A 286 -8.78 -7.32 -21.84
C ASP A 286 -9.54 -8.65 -21.85
N ARG A 287 -10.83 -8.63 -21.48
CA ARG A 287 -11.68 -9.82 -21.36
C ARG A 287 -13.07 -9.60 -22.01
N PRO A 288 -13.75 -10.69 -22.41
CA PRO A 288 -13.25 -12.06 -22.54
C PRO A 288 -12.38 -12.23 -23.80
N LYS A 289 -11.38 -13.12 -23.70
CA LYS A 289 -10.59 -13.57 -24.86
C LYS A 289 -11.41 -14.53 -25.73
N ARG A 290 -12.30 -13.96 -26.57
CA ARG A 290 -13.30 -14.71 -27.35
C ARG A 290 -12.71 -15.86 -28.20
N SER A 291 -11.52 -15.66 -28.78
CA SER A 291 -10.83 -16.71 -29.55
C SER A 291 -10.49 -17.94 -28.71
N ILE A 292 -10.07 -17.74 -27.46
CA ILE A 292 -9.73 -18.83 -26.53
C ILE A 292 -10.99 -19.64 -26.19
N ILE A 293 -12.12 -18.96 -25.96
CA ILE A 293 -13.42 -19.62 -25.68
C ILE A 293 -13.82 -20.51 -26.86
N VAL A 294 -13.71 -20.00 -28.09
CA VAL A 294 -14.04 -20.76 -29.31
C VAL A 294 -13.11 -21.96 -29.47
N ILE A 295 -11.79 -21.79 -29.34
CA ILE A 295 -10.83 -22.89 -29.47
C ILE A 295 -11.07 -23.98 -28.43
N LEU A 296 -11.27 -23.61 -27.16
CA LEU A 296 -11.56 -24.58 -26.08
C LEU A 296 -12.87 -25.33 -26.33
N SER A 297 -13.91 -24.64 -26.78
CA SER A 297 -15.20 -25.28 -27.07
C SER A 297 -15.10 -26.30 -28.22
N ILE A 298 -14.34 -25.99 -29.27
CA ILE A 298 -14.10 -26.89 -30.39
C ILE A 298 -13.27 -28.09 -29.93
N MET A 299 -12.19 -27.85 -29.17
CA MET A 299 -11.36 -28.94 -28.62
C MET A 299 -12.16 -29.89 -27.74
N ALA A 300 -12.96 -29.37 -26.82
CA ALA A 300 -13.83 -30.18 -25.96
C ALA A 300 -14.82 -31.01 -26.80
N THR A 301 -15.40 -30.39 -27.83
CA THR A 301 -16.33 -31.07 -28.74
C THR A 301 -15.66 -32.18 -29.54
N ILE A 302 -14.42 -31.98 -30.02
CA ILE A 302 -13.65 -33.01 -30.72
C ILE A 302 -13.45 -34.23 -29.81
N VAL A 303 -12.99 -34.02 -28.58
CA VAL A 303 -12.75 -35.10 -27.62
C VAL A 303 -14.04 -35.86 -27.33
N PHE A 304 -15.13 -35.13 -27.06
CA PHE A 304 -16.43 -35.74 -26.76
C PHE A 304 -17.03 -36.48 -27.96
N ALA A 305 -16.90 -35.93 -29.17
CA ALA A 305 -17.38 -36.55 -30.41
C ALA A 305 -16.59 -37.83 -30.73
N CYS A 306 -15.26 -37.82 -30.56
CA CYS A 306 -14.43 -39.01 -30.72
C CYS A 306 -14.86 -40.12 -29.75
N PHE A 307 -15.10 -39.78 -28.50
CA PHE A 307 -15.59 -40.74 -27.50
C PHE A 307 -16.97 -41.30 -27.86
N LEU A 308 -17.92 -40.44 -28.23
CA LEU A 308 -19.27 -40.84 -28.65
C LEU A 308 -19.25 -41.80 -29.84
N VAL A 309 -18.43 -41.53 -30.85
CA VAL A 309 -18.29 -42.38 -32.05
C VAL A 309 -17.79 -43.78 -31.67
N ILE A 310 -16.82 -43.88 -30.76
CA ILE A 310 -16.30 -45.18 -30.31
C ILE A 310 -17.38 -45.99 -29.58
N VAL A 311 -18.18 -45.34 -28.72
CA VAL A 311 -19.27 -46.00 -27.98
C VAL A 311 -20.40 -46.43 -28.92
N LEU A 312 -20.85 -45.54 -29.82
CA LEU A 312 -21.95 -45.84 -30.75
C LEU A 312 -21.58 -46.99 -31.70
N ASP A 313 -20.37 -47.01 -32.22
CA ASP A 313 -19.91 -48.08 -33.11
C ASP A 313 -19.75 -49.42 -32.36
N ARG A 314 -19.48 -49.41 -31.05
CA ARG A 314 -19.51 -50.62 -30.22
C ARG A 314 -20.94 -51.17 -30.07
N THR A 315 -21.93 -50.30 -29.94
CA THR A 315 -23.34 -50.70 -29.79
C THR A 315 -24.00 -51.15 -31.10
N GLN A 316 -23.56 -50.65 -32.25
CA GLN A 316 -24.08 -51.06 -33.56
C GLN A 316 -23.50 -52.39 -34.08
N ASN A 317 -22.33 -52.79 -33.57
CA ASN A 317 -21.65 -54.03 -33.94
C ASN A 317 -21.74 -55.13 -32.84
N ALA A 318 -22.58 -54.93 -31.82
CA ALA A 318 -22.93 -55.92 -30.79
C ALA A 318 -24.31 -56.50 -31.10
#